data_AF-A0AAW0GFQ4-F1
#
_entry.id   AF-A0AAW0GFQ4-F1
#
_cell.length_a   1.000
_cell.length_b   1.000
_cell.length_c   1.000
_cell.angle_alpha   90.00
_cell.angle_beta   90.00
_cell.angle_gamma   90.00
#
_symmetry.space_group_name_H-M   'P 1'
#
loop_
_entity.id
_entity.type
_entity.pdbx_description
1 polymer ?
#
loop_
_entity_poly.entity_id
_entity_poly.type
_entity_poly.pdbx_seq_one_letter_code
_entity_poly.pdbx_strand_id
1 'polypeptide(L)'
;MSTTEAIEVVNLARAFNIPSILPAAFYVCSRLSPKVLMEGIVYPDGRRSVLSPADLLRCWNGQQELDRRYAVALQDLRNVIAGDFCEDEDECSEAKKNHDEKEMCSTMGCCLASTSWLDEDLADEVTLCDCCTEARVSSWKEFRSDTWNALPEIFDLKDANEAS
;
A
#
# COMPACT_ATOMS: atom_id res chain seq x y z
N MET A 1 -0.86 15.33 1.65
CA MET A 1 -1.51 15.25 2.98
C MET A 1 -0.42 15.04 4.01
N SER A 2 -0.41 15.84 5.07
CA SER A 2 0.35 15.49 6.27
C SER A 2 -0.22 14.17 6.79
N THR A 3 0.60 13.12 6.93
CA THR A 3 0.15 11.80 7.43
C THR A 3 -0.50 11.91 8.81
N THR A 4 -0.23 12.99 9.53
CA THR A 4 -0.71 13.29 10.88
C THR A 4 -2.18 13.71 10.96
N GLU A 5 -2.96 13.73 9.87
CA GLU A 5 -4.40 14.08 9.92
C GLU A 5 -5.31 12.87 9.66
N ALA A 6 -4.76 11.71 9.32
CA ALA A 6 -5.55 10.54 8.91
C ALA A 6 -6.52 10.06 10.00
N ILE A 7 -6.08 10.06 11.26
CA ILE A 7 -6.93 9.68 12.42
C ILE A 7 -8.15 10.60 12.52
N GLU A 8 -7.94 11.91 12.33
CA GLU A 8 -9.03 12.88 12.36
C GLU A 8 -10.00 12.68 11.20
N VAL A 9 -9.49 12.38 10.00
CA VAL A 9 -10.34 12.06 8.84
C VAL A 9 -11.23 10.85 9.11
N VAL A 10 -10.70 9.77 9.71
CA VAL A 10 -11.52 8.62 10.12
C VAL A 10 -12.59 9.02 11.13
N ASN A 11 -12.22 9.78 12.16
CA ASN A 11 -13.14 10.24 13.19
C ASN A 11 -14.26 11.12 12.64
N LEU A 12 -13.93 12.08 11.75
CA LEU A 12 -14.91 12.92 11.08
C LEU A 12 -15.81 12.10 10.15
N ALA A 13 -15.24 11.19 9.36
CA ALA A 13 -16.01 10.32 8.48
C ALA A 13 -17.04 9.47 9.25
N ARG A 14 -16.66 8.93 10.42
CA ARG A 14 -17.58 8.22 11.32
C ARG A 14 -18.64 9.16 11.91
N ALA A 15 -18.23 10.34 12.41
CA ALA A 15 -19.13 11.29 13.06
C ALA A 15 -20.19 11.86 12.11
N PHE A 16 -19.83 12.09 10.84
CA PHE A 16 -20.72 12.64 9.82
C PHE A 16 -21.33 11.58 8.89
N ASN A 17 -21.12 10.28 9.18
CA ASN A 17 -21.60 9.17 8.37
C ASN A 17 -21.22 9.29 6.88
N ILE A 18 -19.93 9.49 6.61
CA ILE A 18 -19.36 9.58 5.25
C ILE A 18 -18.54 8.31 4.97
N PRO A 19 -19.18 7.16 4.71
CA PRO A 19 -18.48 5.89 4.61
C PRO A 19 -17.57 5.79 3.37
N SER A 20 -17.83 6.57 2.32
CA SER A 20 -17.08 6.53 1.06
C SER A 20 -15.60 6.92 1.21
N ILE A 21 -15.25 7.72 2.23
CA ILE A 21 -13.86 8.14 2.48
C ILE A 21 -13.13 7.23 3.47
N LEU A 22 -13.84 6.35 4.19
CA LEU A 22 -13.24 5.49 5.21
C LEU A 22 -12.15 4.58 4.65
N PRO A 23 -12.32 3.87 3.51
CA PRO A 23 -11.28 2.96 3.01
C PRO A 23 -9.93 3.67 2.77
N ALA A 24 -9.98 4.85 2.15
CA ALA A 24 -8.78 5.65 1.90
C ALA A 24 -8.20 6.23 3.21
N ALA A 25 -9.04 6.70 4.14
CA ALA A 25 -8.59 7.22 5.42
C ALA A 25 -7.91 6.14 6.28
N PHE A 26 -8.48 4.94 6.31
CA PHE A 26 -7.89 3.78 6.98
C PHE A 26 -6.58 3.34 6.33
N TYR A 27 -6.49 3.37 5.00
CA TYR A 27 -5.24 3.10 4.30
C TYR A 27 -4.13 4.07 4.71
N VAL A 28 -4.42 5.36 4.85
CA VAL A 28 -3.41 6.32 5.33
C VAL A 28 -3.09 6.08 6.82
N CYS A 29 -4.09 5.80 7.65
CA CYS A 29 -3.88 5.45 9.06
C CYS A 29 -2.99 4.21 9.24
N SER A 30 -3.13 3.20 8.38
CA SER A 30 -2.35 1.96 8.46
C SER A 30 -0.88 2.14 8.12
N ARG A 31 -0.47 3.33 7.64
CA ARG A 31 0.95 3.69 7.43
C ARG A 31 1.54 4.48 8.60
N LEU A 32 0.75 4.79 9.62
CA LEU A 32 1.24 5.45 10.83
C LEU A 32 2.10 4.49 11.66
N SER A 33 3.04 5.04 12.43
CA SER A 33 3.80 4.21 13.36
C SER A 33 2.88 3.64 14.45
N PRO A 34 3.20 2.46 15.02
CA PRO A 34 2.40 1.87 16.09
C PRO A 34 2.14 2.84 17.25
N LYS A 35 3.15 3.66 17.58
CA LYS A 35 3.04 4.70 18.60
C LYS A 35 1.96 5.72 18.26
N VAL A 36 1.97 6.28 17.05
CA VAL A 36 0.96 7.28 16.64
C VAL A 36 -0.43 6.64 16.54
N LEU A 37 -0.52 5.41 16.06
CA LEU A 37 -1.78 4.70 15.94
C LEU A 37 -2.42 4.43 17.33
N MET A 38 -1.61 4.07 18.34
CA MET A 38 -2.07 3.81 19.70
C MET A 38 -2.30 5.07 20.54
N GLU A 39 -1.38 6.04 20.48
CA GLU A 39 -1.43 7.24 21.33
C GLU A 39 -2.26 8.37 20.68
N GLY A 40 -2.49 8.29 19.38
CA GLY A 40 -3.10 9.36 18.60
C GLY A 40 -2.23 10.60 18.45
N ILE A 41 -2.87 11.70 18.05
CA ILE A 41 -2.20 12.97 17.73
C ILE A 41 -2.69 14.04 18.70
N VAL A 42 -1.76 14.81 19.24
CA VAL A 42 -2.05 15.95 20.13
C VAL A 42 -1.91 17.24 19.35
N TYR A 43 -2.98 18.04 19.33
CA TYR A 43 -3.02 19.34 18.68
C TYR A 43 -2.49 20.47 19.57
N PRO A 44 -2.13 21.65 19.02
CA PRO A 44 -1.65 22.79 19.80
C PRO A 44 -2.62 23.28 20.87
N ASP A 45 -3.92 23.04 20.70
CA ASP A 45 -4.97 23.37 21.67
C ASP A 45 -5.12 22.33 22.80
N GLY A 46 -4.28 21.30 22.81
CA GLY A 46 -4.29 20.22 23.80
C GLY A 46 -5.31 19.11 23.52
N ARG A 47 -6.13 19.22 22.45
CA ARG A 47 -7.02 18.13 22.05
C ARG A 47 -6.21 16.95 21.52
N ARG A 48 -6.68 15.75 21.81
CA ARG A 48 -6.10 14.51 21.31
C ARG A 48 -7.10 13.81 20.40
N SER A 49 -6.69 13.48 19.18
CA SER A 49 -7.47 12.63 18.27
C SER A 49 -6.90 11.22 18.29
N VAL A 50 -7.73 10.26 18.65
CA VAL A 50 -7.44 8.82 18.70
C VAL A 50 -8.50 8.07 17.91
N LEU A 51 -8.16 6.91 17.36
CA LEU A 51 -9.17 6.01 16.82
C LEU A 51 -10.00 5.41 17.95
N SER A 52 -11.27 5.09 17.67
CA SER A 52 -12.06 4.25 18.57
C SER A 52 -11.38 2.86 18.73
N PRO A 53 -11.60 2.11 19.82
CA PRO A 53 -11.02 0.78 19.96
C PRO A 53 -11.36 -0.18 18.80
N ALA A 54 -12.58 -0.06 18.26
CA ALA A 54 -13.00 -0.84 17.11
C ALA A 54 -12.25 -0.44 15.84
N ASP A 55 -12.14 0.87 15.56
CA ASP A 55 -11.41 1.36 14.38
C ASP A 55 -9.90 1.14 14.50
N LEU A 56 -9.33 1.21 15.71
CA LEU A 56 -7.94 0.86 15.97
C LEU A 56 -7.67 -0.60 15.58
N LEU A 57 -8.53 -1.53 15.98
CA LEU A 57 -8.41 -2.94 15.63
C LEU A 57 -8.56 -3.17 14.11
N ARG A 58 -9.53 -2.50 13.46
CA ARG A 58 -9.70 -2.53 11.99
C ARG A 58 -8.42 -2.07 11.29
N CYS A 59 -7.85 -0.95 11.74
CA CYS A 59 -6.64 -0.38 11.17
C CYS A 59 -5.43 -1.30 11.36
N TRP A 60 -5.28 -1.89 12.55
CA TRP A 60 -4.19 -2.83 12.86
C TRP A 60 -4.27 -4.10 12.01
N ASN A 61 -5.46 -4.70 11.91
CA ASN A 61 -5.66 -5.89 11.09
C ASN A 61 -5.45 -5.60 9.60
N GLY A 62 -5.97 -4.46 9.12
CA GLY A 62 -5.77 -4.04 7.74
C GLY A 62 -4.30 -3.74 7.43
N GLN A 63 -3.53 -3.19 8.37
CA GLN A 63 -2.08 -3.01 8.22
C GLN A 63 -1.39 -4.36 7.97
N GLN A 64 -1.66 -5.37 8.79
CA GLN A 64 -1.05 -6.69 8.63
C GLN A 64 -1.44 -7.36 7.30
N GLU A 65 -2.70 -7.24 6.89
CA GLU A 65 -3.15 -7.81 5.62
C GLU A 65 -2.54 -7.08 4.41
N LEU A 66 -2.41 -5.75 4.46
CA LEU A 66 -1.70 -4.98 3.45
C LEU A 66 -0.24 -5.42 3.35
N ASP A 67 0.48 -5.46 4.48
CA ASP A 67 1.88 -5.87 4.53
C ASP A 67 2.07 -7.30 3.97
N ARG A 68 1.15 -8.22 4.27
CA ARG A 68 1.13 -9.58 3.69
C ARG A 68 0.92 -9.55 2.17
N ARG A 69 -0.06 -8.79 1.69
CA ARG A 69 -0.35 -8.66 0.23
C ARG A 69 0.84 -8.10 -0.51
N TYR A 70 1.54 -7.11 0.05
CA TYR A 70 2.74 -6.57 -0.55
C TYR A 70 3.88 -7.55 -0.60
N ALA A 71 4.13 -8.30 0.47
CA ALA A 71 5.18 -9.30 0.48
C ALA A 71 4.99 -10.31 -0.66
N VAL A 72 3.74 -10.78 -0.85
CA VAL A 72 3.37 -11.67 -1.96
C VAL A 72 3.55 -10.97 -3.31
N ALA A 73 3.01 -9.78 -3.49
CA ALA A 73 3.10 -9.07 -4.77
C ALA A 73 4.54 -8.73 -5.17
N LEU A 74 5.38 -8.34 -4.21
CA LEU A 74 6.80 -8.14 -4.46
C LEU A 74 7.44 -9.45 -4.91
N GLN A 75 7.16 -10.56 -4.23
CA GLN A 75 7.66 -11.89 -4.62
C GLN A 75 7.18 -12.30 -6.02
N ASP A 76 5.93 -12.05 -6.38
CA ASP A 76 5.38 -12.36 -7.70
C ASP A 76 6.02 -11.49 -8.78
N LEU A 77 6.19 -10.20 -8.50
CA LEU A 77 6.84 -9.25 -9.39
C LEU A 77 8.28 -9.70 -9.73
N ARG A 78 9.01 -10.29 -8.77
CA ARG A 78 10.33 -10.91 -9.00
C ARG A 78 10.32 -11.96 -10.10
N ASN A 79 9.18 -12.61 -10.34
CA ASN A 79 9.08 -13.69 -11.31
C ASN A 79 8.54 -13.24 -12.67
N VAL A 80 8.04 -12.01 -12.82
CA VAL A 80 7.48 -11.51 -14.08
C VAL A 80 8.55 -11.39 -15.17
N ILE A 81 8.30 -12.02 -16.33
CA ILE A 81 9.04 -11.94 -17.60
C ILE A 81 7.99 -11.89 -18.72
N ALA A 82 8.25 -11.16 -19.80
CA ALA A 82 7.33 -11.06 -20.93
C ALA A 82 7.24 -12.33 -21.81
N GLY A 83 7.83 -13.45 -21.37
CA GLY A 83 7.85 -14.72 -22.10
C GLY A 83 8.45 -14.55 -23.49
N ASP A 84 7.71 -14.98 -24.51
CA ASP A 84 8.09 -14.94 -25.93
C ASP A 84 8.43 -13.52 -26.46
N PHE A 85 8.05 -12.47 -25.73
CA PHE A 85 8.37 -11.08 -26.08
C PHE A 85 9.67 -10.58 -25.43
N CYS A 86 10.34 -11.42 -24.64
CA CYS A 86 11.64 -11.08 -24.05
C CYS A 86 12.74 -11.16 -25.11
N GLU A 87 13.58 -10.12 -25.19
CA GLU A 87 14.70 -10.08 -26.15
C GLU A 87 15.81 -11.07 -25.79
N ASP A 88 16.10 -11.21 -24.48
CA ASP A 88 17.05 -12.17 -23.93
C ASP A 88 16.58 -12.58 -22.52
N GLU A 89 16.08 -13.81 -22.42
CA GLU A 89 15.52 -14.34 -21.17
C GLU A 89 16.60 -14.56 -20.10
N ASP A 90 17.83 -14.92 -20.50
CA ASP A 90 18.94 -15.17 -19.59
C ASP A 90 19.44 -13.84 -18.99
N GLU A 91 19.63 -12.82 -19.82
CA GLU A 91 20.04 -11.48 -19.37
C GLU A 91 18.98 -10.82 -18.48
N CYS A 92 17.71 -10.88 -18.89
CA CYS A 92 16.61 -10.36 -18.07
C CYS A 92 16.47 -11.11 -16.76
N SER A 93 16.63 -12.44 -16.76
CA SER A 93 16.56 -13.24 -15.53
C SER A 93 17.68 -12.92 -14.54
N GLU A 94 18.89 -12.68 -15.04
CA GLU A 94 20.04 -12.34 -14.21
C GLU A 94 19.94 -10.90 -13.67
N ALA A 95 19.50 -9.95 -14.50
CA ALA A 95 19.26 -8.56 -14.09
C ALA A 95 18.23 -8.47 -12.95
N LYS A 96 17.20 -9.34 -12.96
CA LYS A 96 16.19 -9.43 -11.89
C LYS A 96 16.79 -9.87 -10.56
N LYS A 97 17.61 -10.92 -10.55
CA LYS A 97 18.24 -11.44 -9.31
C LYS A 97 19.06 -10.36 -8.61
N ASN A 98 19.84 -9.59 -9.37
CA ASN A 98 20.70 -8.54 -8.82
C ASN A 98 19.90 -7.38 -8.19
N HIS A 99 18.74 -7.04 -8.75
CA HIS A 99 17.86 -6.01 -8.19
C HIS A 99 17.18 -6.48 -6.89
N ASP A 100 16.74 -7.74 -6.85
CA ASP A 100 15.99 -8.30 -5.73
C ASP A 100 16.80 -8.38 -4.43
N GLU A 101 18.12 -8.54 -4.53
CA GLU A 101 19.04 -8.54 -3.38
C GLU A 101 19.23 -7.14 -2.77
N LYS A 102 19.12 -6.08 -3.58
CA LYS A 102 19.39 -4.70 -3.16
C LYS A 102 18.17 -4.03 -2.51
N GLU A 103 16.98 -4.37 -2.98
CA GLU A 103 15.72 -3.70 -2.62
C GLU A 103 14.97 -4.28 -1.41
N MET A 104 15.44 -5.40 -0.85
CA MET A 104 14.73 -6.06 0.27
C MET A 104 14.73 -5.26 1.59
N CYS A 105 15.49 -4.17 1.67
CA CYS A 105 15.72 -3.41 2.90
C CYS A 105 14.96 -2.05 2.96
N SER A 106 14.57 -1.48 1.82
CA SER A 106 14.06 -0.10 1.67
C SER A 106 12.53 -0.01 1.69
N THR A 107 11.82 -1.02 1.18
CA THR A 107 10.47 -0.80 0.62
C THR A 107 9.31 -1.14 1.56
N MET A 108 9.55 -1.80 2.70
CA MET A 108 8.47 -2.29 3.59
C MET A 108 7.54 -1.18 4.17
N GLY A 109 7.91 0.10 3.99
CA GLY A 109 7.24 1.27 4.54
C GLY A 109 6.28 2.09 3.63
N CYS A 110 6.23 1.92 2.30
CA CYS A 110 5.61 2.95 1.43
C CYS A 110 4.62 2.51 0.31
N CYS A 111 4.20 1.25 0.25
CA CYS A 111 3.95 0.60 -1.04
C CYS A 111 2.68 0.96 -1.89
N LEU A 112 1.59 1.61 -1.43
CA LEU A 112 0.50 2.07 -2.36
C LEU A 112 0.62 3.55 -2.68
N ALA A 113 1.44 4.33 -1.97
CA ALA A 113 1.41 5.78 -2.11
C ALA A 113 2.27 6.29 -3.27
N SER A 114 3.38 5.61 -3.59
CA SER A 114 4.27 6.03 -4.68
C SER A 114 4.35 4.98 -5.78
N THR A 115 4.19 5.42 -7.04
CA THR A 115 4.65 4.68 -8.22
C THR A 115 6.11 5.00 -8.53
N SER A 116 6.70 6.03 -7.89
CA SER A 116 8.07 6.50 -8.19
C SER A 116 9.11 5.40 -8.05
N TRP A 117 8.92 4.47 -7.12
CA TRP A 117 9.87 3.36 -6.92
C TRP A 117 9.86 2.32 -8.06
N LEU A 118 8.83 2.29 -8.92
CA LEU A 118 8.89 1.54 -10.19
C LEU A 118 9.16 2.43 -11.40
N ASP A 119 8.71 3.69 -11.39
CA ASP A 119 8.86 4.58 -12.54
C ASP A 119 10.28 5.19 -12.63
N GLU A 120 10.95 5.40 -11.50
CA GLU A 120 12.30 6.01 -11.42
C GLU A 120 13.39 4.96 -11.12
N ASP A 121 13.19 4.05 -10.16
CA ASP A 121 14.26 3.13 -9.72
C ASP A 121 14.44 1.88 -10.61
N LEU A 122 13.38 1.35 -11.24
CA LEU A 122 13.53 0.24 -12.21
C LEU A 122 14.25 0.66 -13.49
N ALA A 123 14.15 1.95 -13.86
CA ALA A 123 14.75 2.49 -15.08
C ALA A 123 16.25 2.76 -14.94
N ASP A 124 16.71 3.13 -13.74
CA ASP A 124 18.09 3.58 -13.52
C ASP A 124 19.05 2.47 -13.04
N GLU A 125 18.56 1.34 -12.52
CA GLU A 125 19.43 0.29 -11.95
C GLU A 125 19.33 -1.10 -12.60
N VAL A 126 18.34 -1.38 -13.46
CA VAL A 126 18.14 -2.70 -14.07
C VAL A 126 17.96 -2.60 -15.57
N THR A 127 18.86 -3.21 -16.34
CA THR A 127 18.71 -3.36 -17.80
C THR A 127 17.78 -4.54 -18.11
N LEU A 128 16.49 -4.42 -17.78
CA LEU A 128 15.47 -5.27 -18.40
C LEU A 128 15.20 -4.77 -19.81
N CYS A 129 14.88 -5.68 -20.74
CA CYS A 129 14.31 -5.26 -22.02
C CYS A 129 12.95 -4.55 -21.81
N ASP A 130 12.58 -3.69 -22.76
CA ASP A 130 11.35 -2.88 -22.68
C ASP A 130 10.10 -3.72 -22.41
N CYS A 131 9.98 -4.89 -23.04
CA CYS A 131 8.83 -5.79 -22.84
C CYS A 131 8.76 -6.33 -21.40
N CYS A 132 9.89 -6.71 -20.80
CA CYS A 132 9.94 -7.17 -19.41
C CYS A 132 9.67 -6.04 -18.42
N THR A 133 10.15 -4.83 -18.71
CA THR A 133 9.84 -3.62 -17.93
C THR A 133 8.34 -3.33 -17.97
N GLU A 134 7.74 -3.31 -19.16
CA GLU A 134 6.31 -3.05 -19.34
C GLU A 134 5.44 -4.12 -18.67
N ALA A 135 5.84 -5.40 -18.75
CA ALA A 135 5.15 -6.49 -18.07
C ALA A 135 5.16 -6.31 -16.54
N ARG A 136 6.30 -5.93 -15.95
CA ARG A 136 6.41 -5.64 -14.50
C ARG A 136 5.57 -4.44 -14.09
N VAL A 137 5.67 -3.33 -14.83
CA VAL A 137 4.87 -2.12 -14.57
C VAL A 137 3.37 -2.43 -14.63
N SER A 138 2.94 -3.22 -15.62
CA SER A 138 1.55 -3.63 -15.78
C SER A 138 1.08 -4.51 -14.63
N SER A 139 1.86 -5.53 -14.25
CA SER A 139 1.57 -6.41 -13.10
C SER A 139 1.45 -5.62 -11.79
N TRP A 140 2.33 -4.63 -11.56
CA TRP A 140 2.25 -3.79 -10.37
C TRP A 140 1.03 -2.87 -10.36
N LYS A 141 0.67 -2.29 -11.51
CA LYS A 141 -0.54 -1.47 -11.66
C LYS A 141 -1.81 -2.28 -11.35
N GLU A 142 -1.89 -3.51 -11.85
CA GLU A 142 -3.00 -4.44 -11.59
C GLU A 142 -3.09 -4.75 -10.10
N PHE A 143 -2.00 -5.19 -9.47
CA PHE A 143 -1.95 -5.45 -8.03
C PHE A 143 -2.42 -4.25 -7.18
N ARG A 144 -1.98 -3.03 -7.53
CA ARG A 144 -2.37 -1.81 -6.83
C ARG A 144 -3.86 -1.53 -6.98
N SER A 145 -4.39 -1.64 -8.20
CA SER A 145 -5.81 -1.46 -8.48
C SER A 145 -6.64 -2.45 -7.66
N ASP A 146 -6.27 -3.73 -7.68
CA ASP A 146 -6.97 -4.77 -6.93
C ASP A 146 -6.89 -4.56 -5.42
N THR A 147 -5.72 -4.21 -4.91
CA THR A 147 -5.55 -3.89 -3.48
C THR A 147 -6.38 -2.68 -3.08
N TRP A 148 -6.43 -1.63 -3.92
CA TRP A 148 -7.24 -0.44 -3.67
C TRP A 148 -8.74 -0.75 -3.62
N ASN A 149 -9.22 -1.56 -4.55
CA ASN A 149 -10.61 -2.00 -4.60
C ASN A 149 -10.99 -2.90 -3.41
N ALA A 150 -10.02 -3.64 -2.86
CA ALA A 150 -10.21 -4.50 -1.69
C ALA A 150 -10.14 -3.75 -0.34
N LEU A 151 -9.76 -2.47 -0.30
CA LEU A 151 -9.61 -1.72 0.96
C LEU A 151 -10.85 -1.78 1.88
N PRO A 152 -12.10 -1.65 1.39
CA PRO A 152 -13.28 -1.78 2.25
C PRO A 152 -13.33 -3.13 2.95
N GLU A 153 -12.91 -4.21 2.30
CA GLU A 153 -12.90 -5.56 2.87
C GLU A 153 -11.74 -5.73 3.84
N ILE A 154 -10.55 -5.24 3.47
CA ILE A 154 -9.33 -5.28 4.29
C ILE A 154 -9.54 -4.59 5.64
N PHE A 155 -10.29 -3.48 5.67
CA PHE A 155 -10.60 -2.72 6.88
C PHE A 155 -11.96 -3.06 7.50
N ASP A 156 -12.63 -4.09 6.98
CA ASP A 156 -13.92 -4.59 7.48
C ASP A 156 -15.04 -3.51 7.48
N LEU A 157 -15.05 -2.63 6.48
CA LEU A 157 -15.94 -1.47 6.43
C LEU A 157 -17.32 -1.76 5.82
N LYS A 158 -17.72 -3.03 5.71
CA LYS A 158 -18.92 -3.46 4.96
C LYS A 158 -20.26 -3.10 5.64
N ASP A 159 -20.24 -2.57 6.86
CA ASP A 159 -21.45 -2.34 7.68
C ASP A 159 -22.20 -1.01 7.42
N ALA A 160 -21.83 -0.18 6.44
CA ALA A 160 -22.40 1.16 6.32
C ALA A 160 -23.73 1.26 5.51
N ASN A 161 -24.22 0.16 4.93
CA ASN A 161 -25.41 0.17 4.06
C ASN A 161 -26.62 -0.62 4.59
N GLU A 162 -26.61 -1.11 5.84
CA GLU A 162 -27.72 -1.93 6.39
C GLU A 162 -28.58 -1.24 7.46
N ALA A 163 -28.52 0.09 7.59
CA ALA A 163 -29.43 0.85 8.44
C ALA A 163 -30.17 1.93 7.64
N SER A 164 -31.22 1.53 6.92
CA SER A 164 -32.27 2.42 6.41
C SER A 164 -33.61 1.69 6.41
#